data_AF-A0A482Z603-F1
#
_entry.id   AF-A0A482Z603-F1
#
_cell.length_a   1.000
_cell.length_b   1.000
_cell.length_c   1.000
_cell.angle_alpha   90.00
_cell.angle_beta   90.00
_cell.angle_gamma   90.00
#
_symmetry.space_group_name_H-M   'P 1'
#
loop_
_entity.id
_entity.type
_entity.pdbx_description
1 polymer ?
#
loop_
_entity_poly.entity_id
_entity_poly.type
_entity_poly.pdbx_seq_one_letter_code
_entity_poly.pdbx_strand_id
1 'polypeptide(L)'
;MSYFLWIEDFENSAKTTASNLFTDIVDEKDFSDNTRQLRNNLKRYGVFIELSFQDGLGFIRNNLDKVDYIILGIDLPAYSRNDAINDDVLQLLERFHDYKEPGEEMLQSKCEELKKIAGYYLYTELVIELGFPKEKILFCSNHGENLKSIKEAFKVAKVTLPTIYEKSDPSAHNWIVKNHENDYSRLRRGIIEACHFLKSLIEKDDAKIQFTSFIKRDKKLQPVIEIVGTDIVNYLDTLAQFLPLKQPNEQLTNVQYRLFLRTMAHEWEENIDPEAINKIGYEYENIHDIHTFAWVLKITRNWTSHANLLEPLKPQIIAFLFTVNMRAMFKLPKEVQLYERILLGCIPKISIDTKT
;
A
#
# COMPACT_ATOMS: atom_id res chain seq x y z
N MET A 1 -2.73 5.62 -6.34
CA MET A 1 -1.63 4.75 -6.78
C MET A 1 -1.53 3.55 -5.86
N SER A 2 -1.22 2.38 -6.40
CA SER A 2 -0.78 1.20 -5.64
C SER A 2 0.73 1.25 -5.45
N TYR A 3 1.25 0.62 -4.39
CA TYR A 3 2.69 0.61 -4.12
C TYR A 3 3.35 -0.70 -4.60
N PHE A 4 4.58 -0.59 -5.10
CA PHE A 4 5.35 -1.70 -5.65
C PHE A 4 6.67 -1.88 -4.90
N LEU A 5 7.03 -3.13 -4.60
CA LEU A 5 8.41 -3.51 -4.34
C LEU A 5 9.02 -4.03 -5.64
N TRP A 6 10.17 -3.51 -6.04
CA TRP A 6 10.91 -3.99 -7.20
C TRP A 6 12.29 -4.46 -6.76
N ILE A 7 12.53 -5.77 -6.88
CA ILE A 7 13.78 -6.40 -6.50
C ILE A 7 14.54 -6.71 -7.79
N GLU A 8 15.63 -5.99 -8.04
CA GLU A 8 16.30 -5.96 -9.34
C GLU A 8 17.75 -5.46 -9.22
N ASP A 9 18.67 -6.09 -9.95
CA ASP A 9 20.11 -5.80 -9.87
C ASP A 9 20.61 -4.81 -10.94
N PHE A 10 19.79 -4.55 -11.97
CA PHE A 10 20.04 -3.58 -13.03
C PHE A 10 21.40 -3.74 -13.75
N GLU A 11 21.79 -4.97 -14.13
CA GLU A 11 23.13 -5.26 -14.70
C GLU A 11 23.60 -4.33 -15.84
N ASN A 12 22.69 -3.72 -16.61
CA ASN A 12 23.02 -2.85 -17.75
C ASN A 12 22.75 -1.36 -17.47
N SER A 13 21.48 -0.94 -17.57
CA SER A 13 21.04 0.43 -17.35
C SER A 13 19.79 0.43 -16.49
N ALA A 14 19.94 1.03 -15.30
CA ALA A 14 18.83 1.21 -14.38
C ALA A 14 17.80 2.19 -14.96
N LYS A 15 18.26 3.22 -15.67
CA LYS A 15 17.38 4.17 -16.35
C LYS A 15 16.51 3.50 -17.39
N THR A 16 17.12 2.77 -18.34
CA THR A 16 16.38 2.13 -19.45
C THR A 16 15.41 1.07 -18.95
N THR A 17 15.81 0.28 -17.96
CA THR A 17 14.94 -0.77 -17.42
C THR A 17 13.75 -0.14 -16.68
N ALA A 18 14.00 0.90 -15.88
CA ALA A 18 12.95 1.64 -15.18
C ALA A 18 12.00 2.34 -16.15
N SER A 19 12.52 2.99 -17.20
CA SER A 19 11.67 3.63 -18.21
C SER A 19 10.80 2.59 -18.91
N ASN A 20 11.35 1.45 -19.34
CA ASN A 20 10.58 0.42 -20.03
C ASN A 20 9.39 -0.08 -19.21
N LEU A 21 9.53 -0.16 -17.89
CA LEU A 21 8.48 -0.64 -17.00
C LEU A 21 7.52 0.45 -16.52
N PHE A 22 7.98 1.69 -16.32
CA PHE A 22 7.24 2.73 -15.60
C PHE A 22 6.97 4.04 -16.38
N THR A 23 7.21 4.10 -17.70
CA THR A 23 7.09 5.33 -18.52
C THR A 23 5.73 6.04 -18.46
N ASP A 24 4.64 5.37 -18.06
CA ASP A 24 3.31 5.99 -17.93
C ASP A 24 2.93 6.38 -16.48
N ILE A 25 3.80 6.06 -15.52
CA ILE A 25 3.58 6.26 -14.08
C ILE A 25 4.54 7.31 -13.53
N VAL A 26 5.76 7.35 -14.07
CA VAL A 26 6.87 8.15 -13.57
C VAL A 26 7.34 9.11 -14.66
N ASP A 27 7.61 10.35 -14.29
CA ASP A 27 8.12 11.34 -15.23
C ASP A 27 9.55 10.97 -15.69
N GLU A 28 9.86 11.18 -16.97
CA GLU A 28 11.14 10.77 -17.57
C GLU A 28 12.38 11.30 -16.84
N LYS A 29 12.28 12.52 -16.29
CA LYS A 29 13.33 13.21 -15.53
C LYS A 29 13.75 12.47 -14.24
N ASP A 30 12.92 11.55 -13.77
CA ASP A 30 13.11 10.84 -12.50
C ASP A 30 13.79 9.49 -12.67
N PHE A 31 13.95 9.03 -13.91
CA PHE A 31 14.80 7.89 -14.21
C PHE A 31 16.28 8.30 -14.23
N SER A 32 17.12 7.50 -13.57
CA SER A 32 18.56 7.71 -13.46
C SER A 32 19.28 6.37 -13.51
N ASP A 33 20.49 6.34 -14.10
CA ASP A 33 21.38 5.19 -14.01
C ASP A 33 22.08 5.10 -12.65
N ASN A 34 22.05 6.17 -11.86
CA ASN A 34 22.46 6.11 -10.46
C ASN A 34 21.34 5.44 -9.64
N THR A 35 21.54 4.19 -9.25
CA THR A 35 20.54 3.38 -8.54
C THR A 35 20.07 4.00 -7.22
N ARG A 36 20.94 4.72 -6.49
CA ARG A 36 20.56 5.45 -5.26
C ARG A 36 19.62 6.61 -5.58
N GLN A 37 19.93 7.37 -6.63
CA GLN A 37 19.07 8.46 -7.09
C GLN A 37 17.74 7.91 -7.61
N LEU A 38 17.77 6.85 -8.42
CA LEU A 38 16.59 6.18 -8.94
C LEU A 38 15.68 5.69 -7.80
N ARG A 39 16.23 5.00 -6.81
CA ARG A 39 15.50 4.54 -5.61
C ARG A 39 14.80 5.69 -4.90
N ASN A 40 15.49 6.80 -4.66
CA ASN A 40 14.90 7.96 -3.99
C ASN A 40 13.80 8.62 -4.84
N ASN A 41 14.02 8.72 -6.15
CA ASN A 41 13.07 9.31 -7.08
C ASN A 41 11.81 8.46 -7.18
N LEU A 42 11.94 7.14 -7.36
CA LEU A 42 10.83 6.22 -7.55
C LEU A 42 9.99 6.02 -6.27
N LYS A 43 10.62 6.17 -5.09
CA LYS A 43 9.91 6.08 -3.81
C LYS A 43 8.72 7.04 -3.69
N ARG A 44 8.81 8.23 -4.30
CA ARG A 44 7.71 9.23 -4.26
C ARG A 44 6.50 8.84 -5.12
N TYR A 45 6.69 7.88 -6.04
CA TYR A 45 5.64 7.25 -6.83
C TYR A 45 5.16 5.93 -6.20
N GLY A 46 5.60 5.62 -4.98
CA GLY A 46 5.24 4.37 -4.29
C GLY A 46 6.01 3.14 -4.79
N VAL A 47 7.15 3.32 -5.46
CA VAL A 47 7.98 2.22 -5.94
C VAL A 47 9.25 2.12 -5.08
N PHE A 48 9.37 1.03 -4.34
CA PHE A 48 10.51 0.68 -3.50
C PHE A 48 11.44 -0.23 -4.30
N ILE A 49 12.76 -0.02 -4.20
CA ILE A 49 13.74 -0.77 -5.00
C ILE A 49 14.74 -1.46 -4.07
N GLU A 50 14.90 -2.77 -4.20
CA GLU A 50 15.97 -3.53 -3.56
C GLU A 50 16.89 -4.18 -4.60
N LEU A 51 18.20 -4.15 -4.35
CA LEU A 51 19.22 -4.43 -5.37
C LEU A 51 19.87 -5.81 -5.22
N SER A 52 19.56 -6.52 -4.16
CA SER A 52 20.13 -7.82 -3.83
C SER A 52 19.07 -8.75 -3.23
N PHE A 53 19.37 -10.05 -3.23
CA PHE A 53 18.56 -11.04 -2.54
C PHE A 53 18.42 -10.72 -1.05
N GLN A 54 19.53 -10.39 -0.38
CA GLN A 54 19.57 -10.04 1.03
C GLN A 54 18.63 -8.86 1.36
N ASP A 55 18.75 -7.77 0.60
CA ASP A 55 17.94 -6.57 0.82
C ASP A 55 16.45 -6.84 0.54
N GLY A 56 16.19 -7.61 -0.53
CA GLY A 56 14.86 -8.06 -0.90
C GLY A 56 14.19 -8.91 0.20
N LEU A 57 14.92 -9.90 0.72
CA LEU A 57 14.45 -10.77 1.80
C LEU A 57 14.19 -9.95 3.08
N GLY A 58 15.12 -9.05 3.43
CA GLY A 58 14.98 -8.15 4.56
C GLY A 58 13.76 -7.23 4.44
N PHE A 59 13.48 -6.71 3.25
CA PHE A 59 12.27 -5.93 3.00
C PHE A 59 11.02 -6.78 3.17
N ILE A 60 10.98 -7.96 2.53
CA ILE A 60 9.81 -8.84 2.53
C ILE A 60 9.44 -9.32 3.95
N ARG A 61 10.43 -9.59 4.81
CA ARG A 61 10.15 -10.03 6.19
C ARG A 61 9.67 -8.90 7.10
N ASN A 62 10.13 -7.67 6.87
CA ASN A 62 9.95 -6.57 7.84
C ASN A 62 9.00 -5.46 7.37
N ASN A 63 8.66 -5.40 6.07
CA ASN A 63 8.01 -4.25 5.45
C ASN A 63 6.98 -4.63 4.38
N LEU A 64 6.51 -5.89 4.38
CA LEU A 64 5.58 -6.38 3.34
C LEU A 64 4.26 -5.61 3.29
N ASP A 65 3.81 -5.12 4.44
CA ASP A 65 2.61 -4.28 4.59
C ASP A 65 2.69 -2.95 3.82
N LYS A 66 3.92 -2.49 3.54
CA LYS A 66 4.17 -1.22 2.82
C LYS A 66 3.93 -1.30 1.33
N VAL A 67 3.72 -2.49 0.76
CA VAL A 67 3.55 -2.66 -0.69
C VAL A 67 2.28 -3.44 -1.03
N ASP A 68 1.79 -3.24 -2.24
CA ASP A 68 0.60 -3.91 -2.75
C ASP A 68 0.92 -4.94 -3.83
N TYR A 69 2.08 -4.77 -4.49
CA TYR A 69 2.55 -5.56 -5.61
C TYR A 69 4.07 -5.74 -5.54
N ILE A 70 4.59 -6.81 -6.14
CA ILE A 70 6.03 -7.10 -6.17
C ILE A 70 6.45 -7.42 -7.60
N ILE A 71 7.57 -6.85 -8.04
CA ILE A 71 8.26 -7.17 -9.28
C ILE A 71 9.59 -7.84 -8.89
N LEU A 72 9.79 -9.07 -9.34
CA LEU A 72 10.95 -9.90 -8.99
C LEU A 72 11.83 -10.14 -10.22
N GLY A 73 13.08 -9.69 -10.12
CA GLY A 73 14.18 -10.23 -10.90
C GLY A 73 14.43 -11.70 -10.52
N ILE A 74 14.77 -12.52 -11.52
CA ILE A 74 15.14 -13.93 -11.29
C ILE A 74 16.58 -14.03 -10.80
N ASP A 75 17.47 -13.36 -11.53
CA ASP A 75 18.89 -13.32 -11.25
C ASP A 75 19.19 -12.11 -10.37
N LEU A 76 19.61 -12.36 -9.13
CA LEU A 76 19.89 -11.31 -8.15
C LEU A 76 21.15 -11.64 -7.37
N PRO A 77 22.09 -10.71 -7.17
CA PRO A 77 23.26 -10.95 -6.34
C PRO A 77 22.81 -11.30 -4.92
N ALA A 78 23.50 -12.24 -4.27
CA ALA A 78 23.17 -12.68 -2.92
C ALA A 78 23.13 -11.52 -1.91
N TYR A 79 24.07 -10.59 -2.02
CA TYR A 79 24.19 -9.39 -1.20
C TYR A 79 24.87 -8.26 -1.99
N SER A 80 24.73 -7.03 -1.51
CA SER A 80 25.35 -5.85 -2.12
C SER A 80 26.87 -5.84 -1.90
N ARG A 81 27.67 -5.41 -2.90
CA ARG A 81 29.15 -5.46 -2.85
C ARG A 81 29.80 -4.75 -1.66
N ASN A 82 29.11 -3.80 -1.04
CA ASN A 82 29.62 -3.01 0.08
C ASN A 82 29.10 -3.48 1.45
N ASP A 83 28.26 -4.52 1.46
CA ASP A 83 27.61 -5.01 2.67
C ASP A 83 28.18 -6.38 3.05
N ALA A 84 28.17 -6.67 4.35
CA ALA A 84 28.44 -8.02 4.83
C ALA A 84 27.21 -8.91 4.55
N ILE A 85 27.48 -10.17 4.20
CA ILE A 85 26.44 -11.19 4.15
C ILE A 85 25.86 -11.39 5.56
N ASN A 86 24.54 -11.44 5.67
CA ASN A 86 23.85 -11.61 6.94
C ASN A 86 23.60 -13.09 7.26
N ASP A 87 23.23 -13.35 8.51
CA ASP A 87 22.99 -14.70 9.02
C ASP A 87 21.85 -15.43 8.29
N ASP A 88 20.84 -14.70 7.83
CA ASP A 88 19.72 -15.28 7.08
C ASP A 88 20.17 -15.90 5.76
N VAL A 89 20.99 -15.17 5.00
CA VAL A 89 21.52 -15.67 3.72
C VAL A 89 22.53 -16.79 3.98
N LEU A 90 23.38 -16.67 5.01
CA LEU A 90 24.31 -17.74 5.39
C LEU A 90 23.57 -19.05 5.72
N GLN A 91 22.53 -19.00 6.55
CA GLN A 91 21.71 -20.17 6.88
C GLN A 91 21.04 -20.78 5.64
N LEU A 92 20.61 -19.94 4.69
CA LEU A 92 20.05 -20.42 3.42
C LEU A 92 21.11 -21.17 2.60
N LEU A 93 22.33 -20.63 2.51
CA LEU A 93 23.44 -21.28 1.82
C LEU A 93 23.83 -22.61 2.50
N GLU A 94 23.85 -22.65 3.83
CA GLU A 94 24.13 -23.89 4.59
C GLU A 94 23.06 -24.95 4.30
N ARG A 95 21.79 -24.55 4.30
CA ARG A 95 20.66 -25.47 4.19
C ARG A 95 20.45 -26.00 2.78
N PHE A 96 20.64 -25.17 1.76
CA PHE A 96 20.24 -25.50 0.39
C PHE A 96 21.38 -25.52 -0.63
N HIS A 97 22.56 -25.02 -0.26
CA HIS A 97 23.72 -24.94 -1.15
C HIS A 97 24.97 -25.66 -0.59
N ASP A 98 24.80 -26.49 0.45
CA ASP A 98 25.87 -27.29 1.07
C ASP A 98 27.07 -26.44 1.55
N TYR A 99 26.84 -25.18 1.93
CA TYR A 99 27.87 -24.35 2.54
C TYR A 99 28.21 -24.89 3.93
N LYS A 100 29.45 -25.35 4.14
CA LYS A 100 29.88 -26.03 5.39
C LYS A 100 31.15 -25.42 6.02
N GLU A 101 31.92 -24.62 5.27
CA GLU A 101 33.19 -24.05 5.75
C GLU A 101 33.39 -22.58 5.35
N PRO A 102 34.02 -21.75 6.20
CA PRO A 102 34.16 -20.30 6.02
C PRO A 102 35.34 -19.92 5.12
N GLY A 103 35.36 -20.41 3.89
CA GLY A 103 36.32 -19.97 2.86
C GLY A 103 35.71 -18.94 1.92
N GLU A 104 36.39 -17.82 1.64
CA GLU A 104 35.91 -16.76 0.74
C GLU A 104 35.56 -17.30 -0.67
N GLU A 105 36.37 -18.22 -1.20
CA GLU A 105 36.15 -18.83 -2.52
C GLU A 105 34.89 -19.71 -2.55
N MET A 106 34.67 -20.51 -1.49
CA MET A 106 33.47 -21.33 -1.35
C MET A 106 32.24 -20.45 -1.21
N LEU A 107 32.30 -19.43 -0.35
CA LEU A 107 31.21 -18.46 -0.17
C LEU A 107 30.84 -17.81 -1.50
N GLN A 108 31.83 -17.33 -2.25
CA GLN A 108 31.59 -16.70 -3.54
C GLN A 108 30.96 -17.67 -4.55
N SER A 109 31.47 -18.90 -4.66
CA SER A 109 30.86 -19.93 -5.51
C SER A 109 29.39 -20.20 -5.14
N LYS A 110 29.07 -20.28 -3.84
CA LYS A 110 27.70 -20.53 -3.36
C LYS A 110 26.79 -19.32 -3.56
N CYS A 111 27.30 -18.11 -3.43
CA CYS A 111 26.57 -16.90 -3.81
C CYS A 111 26.26 -16.84 -5.31
N GLU A 112 27.15 -17.30 -6.18
CA GLU A 112 26.89 -17.39 -7.63
C GLU A 112 25.87 -18.47 -7.98
N GLU A 113 25.83 -19.58 -7.22
CA GLU A 113 24.75 -20.58 -7.34
C GLU A 113 23.41 -19.98 -6.91
N LEU A 114 23.36 -19.31 -5.76
CA LEU A 114 22.17 -18.63 -5.26
C LEU A 114 21.68 -17.56 -6.24
N LYS A 115 22.59 -16.78 -6.85
CA LYS A 115 22.25 -15.70 -7.77
C LYS A 115 21.26 -16.16 -8.86
N LYS A 116 21.48 -17.36 -9.41
CA LYS A 116 20.70 -17.95 -10.50
C LYS A 116 19.25 -18.27 -10.15
N ILE A 117 18.95 -18.42 -8.86
CA ILE A 117 17.65 -18.85 -8.34
C ILE A 117 17.12 -17.95 -7.21
N ALA A 118 17.78 -16.81 -6.97
CA ALA A 118 17.44 -15.90 -5.89
C ALA A 118 15.99 -15.40 -5.96
N GLY A 119 15.53 -14.99 -7.14
CA GLY A 119 14.14 -14.58 -7.33
C GLY A 119 13.13 -15.70 -7.07
N TYR A 120 13.50 -16.95 -7.37
CA TYR A 120 12.66 -18.12 -7.07
C TYR A 120 12.54 -18.33 -5.55
N TYR A 121 13.64 -18.22 -4.80
CA TYR A 121 13.60 -18.29 -3.34
C TYR A 121 12.72 -17.20 -2.72
N LEU A 122 12.88 -15.94 -3.16
CA LEU A 122 12.05 -14.84 -2.68
C LEU A 122 10.57 -15.10 -2.95
N TYR A 123 10.22 -15.66 -4.11
CA TYR A 123 8.85 -16.04 -4.41
C TYR A 123 8.33 -17.16 -3.50
N THR A 124 9.15 -18.17 -3.21
CA THR A 124 8.74 -19.23 -2.28
C THR A 124 8.49 -18.68 -0.88
N GLU A 125 9.35 -17.81 -0.36
CA GLU A 125 9.14 -17.13 0.93
C GLU A 125 7.83 -16.32 0.90
N LEU A 126 7.62 -15.52 -0.15
CA LEU A 126 6.43 -14.68 -0.30
C LEU A 126 5.14 -15.48 -0.30
N VAL A 127 5.07 -16.54 -1.12
CA VAL A 127 3.80 -17.25 -1.36
C VAL A 127 3.55 -18.35 -0.33
N ILE A 128 4.60 -19.09 0.07
CA ILE A 128 4.46 -20.25 0.95
C ILE A 128 4.51 -19.84 2.42
N GLU A 129 5.50 -19.04 2.80
CA GLU A 129 5.72 -18.68 4.21
C GLU A 129 4.86 -17.47 4.62
N LEU A 130 4.77 -16.46 3.76
CA LEU A 130 4.11 -15.18 4.08
C LEU A 130 2.68 -15.05 3.52
N GLY A 131 2.22 -16.00 2.71
CA GLY A 131 0.87 -16.00 2.15
C GLY A 131 0.56 -14.82 1.22
N PHE A 132 1.59 -14.18 0.64
CA PHE A 132 1.41 -13.07 -0.29
C PHE A 132 0.70 -13.54 -1.57
N PRO A 133 -0.30 -12.79 -2.09
CA PRO A 133 -1.07 -13.26 -3.24
C PRO A 133 -0.21 -13.37 -4.50
N LYS A 134 -0.09 -14.57 -5.06
CA LYS A 134 0.72 -14.85 -6.25
C LYS A 134 0.35 -13.98 -7.46
N GLU A 135 -0.93 -13.61 -7.61
CA GLU A 135 -1.40 -12.73 -8.67
C GLU A 135 -0.91 -11.28 -8.55
N LYS A 136 -0.33 -10.91 -7.41
CA LYS A 136 0.27 -9.60 -7.13
C LYS A 136 1.79 -9.62 -7.27
N ILE A 137 2.37 -10.73 -7.74
CA ILE A 137 3.79 -10.87 -8.02
C ILE A 137 4.00 -11.00 -9.52
N LEU A 138 4.87 -10.17 -10.07
CA LEU A 138 5.34 -10.24 -11.45
C LEU A 138 6.80 -10.69 -11.48
N PHE A 139 7.11 -11.71 -12.26
CA PHE A 139 8.50 -12.04 -12.59
C PHE A 139 8.95 -11.34 -13.86
N CYS A 140 10.11 -10.70 -13.78
CA CYS A 140 10.77 -10.03 -14.90
C CYS A 140 12.18 -10.58 -15.06
N SER A 141 12.51 -11.19 -16.20
CA SER A 141 13.86 -11.70 -16.45
C SER A 141 14.24 -11.65 -17.92
N ASN A 142 15.52 -11.36 -18.17
CA ASN A 142 16.13 -11.45 -19.50
C ASN A 142 16.94 -12.76 -19.68
N HIS A 143 17.02 -13.61 -18.65
CA HIS A 143 17.87 -14.81 -18.67
C HIS A 143 17.08 -16.06 -19.06
N GLY A 144 17.05 -16.33 -20.38
CA GLY A 144 16.35 -17.45 -21.00
C GLY A 144 16.69 -18.85 -20.47
N GLU A 145 17.91 -19.07 -20.01
CA GLU A 145 18.36 -20.38 -19.52
C GLU A 145 17.83 -20.70 -18.12
N ASN A 146 17.90 -19.74 -17.19
CA ASN A 146 17.35 -19.88 -15.84
C ASN A 146 15.83 -20.02 -15.86
N LEU A 147 15.17 -19.44 -16.87
CA LEU A 147 13.74 -19.64 -17.09
C LEU A 147 13.38 -21.11 -17.34
N LYS A 148 14.25 -21.92 -17.94
CA LYS A 148 13.97 -23.36 -18.15
C LYS A 148 14.05 -24.16 -16.85
N SER A 149 15.12 -23.98 -16.07
CA SER A 149 15.31 -24.67 -14.80
C SER A 149 14.23 -24.29 -13.78
N ILE A 150 13.85 -23.01 -13.72
CA ILE A 150 12.76 -22.53 -12.86
C ILE A 150 11.42 -23.15 -13.31
N LYS A 151 11.10 -23.14 -14.60
CA LYS A 151 9.89 -23.80 -15.12
C LYS A 151 9.81 -25.27 -14.72
N GLU A 152 10.93 -25.97 -14.78
CA GLU A 152 11.02 -27.37 -14.39
C GLU A 152 10.86 -27.54 -12.88
N ALA A 153 11.48 -26.70 -12.05
CA ALA A 153 11.31 -26.71 -10.60
C ALA A 153 9.84 -26.53 -10.17
N PHE A 154 9.12 -25.56 -10.76
CA PHE A 154 7.69 -25.37 -10.50
C PHE A 154 6.86 -26.59 -10.93
N LYS A 155 7.18 -27.19 -12.07
CA LYS A 155 6.51 -28.40 -12.56
C LYS A 155 6.73 -29.59 -11.62
N VAL A 156 7.96 -29.81 -11.16
CA VAL A 156 8.31 -30.88 -10.20
C VAL A 156 7.61 -30.65 -8.86
N ALA A 157 7.59 -29.40 -8.37
CA ALA A 157 6.91 -29.01 -7.15
C ALA A 157 5.37 -29.02 -7.28
N LYS A 158 4.83 -29.23 -8.49
CA LYS A 158 3.38 -29.16 -8.81
C LYS A 158 2.76 -27.81 -8.43
N VAL A 159 3.56 -26.76 -8.49
CA VAL A 159 3.12 -25.37 -8.24
C VAL A 159 2.87 -24.71 -9.59
N THR A 160 1.76 -23.97 -9.72
CA THR A 160 1.50 -23.18 -10.93
C THR A 160 2.60 -22.13 -11.09
N LEU A 161 3.28 -22.15 -12.23
CA LEU A 161 4.27 -21.15 -12.58
C LEU A 161 3.61 -19.76 -12.59
N PRO A 162 4.20 -18.75 -11.92
CA PRO A 162 3.75 -17.38 -12.05
C PRO A 162 3.99 -16.86 -13.47
N THR A 163 3.30 -15.78 -13.83
CA THR A 163 3.54 -15.14 -15.12
C THR A 163 4.94 -14.52 -15.12
N ILE A 164 5.73 -14.88 -16.14
CA ILE A 164 7.08 -14.35 -16.34
C ILE A 164 7.12 -13.61 -17.66
N TYR A 165 7.52 -12.33 -17.61
CA TYR A 165 7.73 -11.50 -18.79
C TYR A 165 9.22 -11.16 -18.96
N GLU A 166 9.63 -10.94 -20.21
CA GLU A 166 10.92 -10.30 -20.47
C GLU A 166 10.85 -8.81 -20.08
N LYS A 167 11.98 -8.20 -19.70
CA LYS A 167 11.97 -6.80 -19.22
C LYS A 167 11.59 -5.81 -20.34
N SER A 168 11.77 -6.18 -21.60
CA SER A 168 11.35 -5.42 -22.78
C SER A 168 9.96 -5.79 -23.30
N ASP A 169 9.28 -6.77 -22.70
CA ASP A 169 7.94 -7.18 -23.12
C ASP A 169 6.93 -6.09 -22.70
N PRO A 170 6.17 -5.50 -23.65
CA PRO A 170 5.12 -4.53 -23.34
C PRO A 170 4.09 -5.06 -22.32
N SER A 171 3.93 -6.38 -22.21
CA SER A 171 3.04 -7.01 -21.23
C SER A 171 3.45 -6.75 -19.78
N ALA A 172 4.76 -6.62 -19.48
CA ALA A 172 5.24 -6.28 -18.15
C ALA A 172 4.82 -4.86 -17.77
N HIS A 173 5.07 -3.90 -18.67
CA HIS A 173 4.62 -2.52 -18.51
C HIS A 173 3.10 -2.42 -18.34
N ASN A 174 2.33 -3.08 -19.21
CA ASN A 174 0.88 -3.10 -19.14
C ASN A 174 0.36 -3.68 -17.82
N TRP A 175 1.03 -4.73 -17.29
CA TRP A 175 0.69 -5.29 -15.99
C TRP A 175 0.92 -4.26 -14.87
N ILE A 176 2.04 -3.52 -14.91
CA ILE A 176 2.36 -2.50 -13.91
C ILE A 176 1.33 -1.36 -13.97
N VAL A 177 1.05 -0.80 -15.16
CA VAL A 177 0.05 0.27 -15.35
C VAL A 177 -1.32 -0.16 -14.84
N LYS A 178 -1.80 -1.33 -15.28
CA LYS A 178 -3.09 -1.87 -14.84
C LYS A 178 -3.20 -2.02 -13.32
N ASN A 179 -2.14 -2.48 -12.65
CA ASN A 179 -2.14 -2.71 -11.21
C ASN A 179 -1.89 -1.43 -10.40
N HIS A 180 -1.14 -0.48 -10.95
CA HIS A 180 -0.99 0.86 -10.41
C HIS A 180 -2.33 1.64 -10.42
N GLU A 181 -3.16 1.34 -11.42
CA GLU A 181 -4.50 1.90 -11.61
C GLU A 181 -5.64 1.09 -11.01
N ASN A 182 -5.35 -0.04 -10.35
CA ASN A 182 -6.39 -0.85 -9.72
C ASN A 182 -7.11 -0.06 -8.60
N ASP A 183 -8.40 0.24 -8.81
CA ASP A 183 -9.19 1.06 -7.89
C ASP A 183 -9.25 0.51 -6.46
N TYR A 184 -9.35 -0.83 -6.31
CA TYR A 184 -9.39 -1.49 -5.00
C TYR A 184 -8.07 -1.28 -4.24
N SER A 185 -6.94 -1.57 -4.87
CA SER A 185 -5.62 -1.44 -4.27
C SER A 185 -5.29 0.02 -3.98
N ARG A 186 -5.70 0.95 -4.87
CA ARG A 186 -5.59 2.39 -4.65
C ARG A 186 -6.39 2.86 -3.43
N LEU A 187 -7.64 2.43 -3.30
CA LEU A 187 -8.49 2.75 -2.14
C LEU A 187 -7.84 2.22 -0.85
N ARG A 188 -7.48 0.93 -0.84
CA ARG A 188 -6.83 0.28 0.31
C ARG A 188 -5.57 1.03 0.74
N ARG A 189 -4.67 1.34 -0.21
CA ARG A 189 -3.43 2.07 0.07
C ARG A 189 -3.72 3.47 0.61
N GLY A 190 -4.67 4.20 0.04
CA GLY A 190 -5.08 5.52 0.52
C GLY A 190 -5.58 5.50 1.96
N ILE A 191 -6.36 4.48 2.35
CA ILE A 191 -6.83 4.30 3.73
C ILE A 191 -5.66 4.02 4.68
N ILE A 192 -4.75 3.11 4.31
CA ILE A 192 -3.58 2.75 5.14
C ILE A 192 -2.69 3.98 5.37
N GLU A 193 -2.33 4.70 4.29
CA GLU A 193 -1.49 5.90 4.38
C GLU A 193 -2.16 6.99 5.21
N ALA A 194 -3.48 7.15 5.10
CA ALA A 194 -4.22 8.09 5.93
C ALA A 194 -4.13 7.72 7.42
N CYS A 195 -4.39 6.45 7.76
CA CYS A 195 -4.37 5.99 9.13
C CYS A 195 -2.98 6.15 9.76
N HIS A 196 -1.92 5.78 9.03
CA HIS A 196 -0.53 5.99 9.50
C HIS A 196 -0.21 7.47 9.70
N PHE A 197 -0.56 8.32 8.73
CA PHE A 197 -0.34 9.76 8.83
C PHE A 197 -1.07 10.36 10.04
N LEU A 198 -2.34 10.02 10.24
CA LEU A 198 -3.16 10.54 11.32
C LEU A 198 -2.71 10.03 12.69
N LYS A 199 -2.28 8.77 12.80
CA LYS A 199 -1.65 8.27 14.03
C LYS A 199 -0.41 9.09 14.41
N SER A 200 0.48 9.35 13.45
CA SER A 200 1.67 10.18 13.69
C SER A 200 1.35 11.64 14.04
N LEU A 201 0.16 12.13 13.66
CA LEU A 201 -0.32 13.46 14.01
C LEU A 201 -0.82 13.50 15.46
N ILE A 202 -1.58 12.48 15.88
CA ILE A 202 -2.09 12.32 17.26
C ILE A 202 -0.93 12.14 18.24
N GLU A 203 0.03 11.27 17.93
CA GLU A 203 1.23 11.03 18.76
C GLU A 203 2.01 12.30 19.10
N LYS A 204 1.94 13.33 18.22
CA LYS A 204 2.58 14.62 18.44
C LYS A 204 1.71 15.60 19.22
N ASP A 205 0.40 15.53 19.04
CA ASP A 205 -0.56 16.49 19.59
C ASP A 205 -2.01 15.95 19.53
N ASP A 206 -2.54 15.48 20.66
CA ASP A 206 -3.94 15.03 20.79
C ASP A 206 -4.95 16.15 20.49
N ALA A 207 -4.57 17.44 20.58
CA ALA A 207 -5.46 18.55 20.25
C ALA A 207 -5.80 18.63 18.75
N LYS A 208 -5.16 17.79 17.93
CA LYS A 208 -5.49 17.58 16.51
C LYS A 208 -6.75 16.75 16.31
N ILE A 209 -7.24 16.05 17.32
CA ILE A 209 -8.55 15.40 17.28
C ILE A 209 -9.61 16.49 17.49
N GLN A 210 -10.38 16.81 16.44
CA GLN A 210 -11.53 17.72 16.55
C GLN A 210 -12.86 16.99 16.73
N PHE A 211 -12.87 15.66 16.55
CA PHE A 211 -14.07 14.84 16.70
C PHE A 211 -14.77 15.04 18.05
N THR A 212 -13.99 15.25 19.11
CA THR A 212 -14.48 15.50 20.48
C THR A 212 -15.36 16.75 20.59
N SER A 213 -15.24 17.71 19.66
CA SER A 213 -16.10 18.90 19.59
C SER A 213 -17.56 18.58 19.24
N PHE A 214 -17.84 17.39 18.70
CA PHE A 214 -19.20 16.95 18.35
C PHE A 214 -19.86 16.10 19.43
N ILE A 215 -19.18 15.83 20.54
CA ILE A 215 -19.77 15.06 21.64
C ILE A 215 -20.89 15.88 22.28
N LYS A 216 -22.07 15.26 22.42
CA LYS A 216 -23.21 15.86 23.12
C LYS A 216 -22.83 16.24 24.55
N ARG A 217 -23.46 17.30 25.05
CA ARG A 217 -23.24 17.76 26.42
C ARG A 217 -24.46 17.49 27.28
N ASP A 218 -24.22 17.13 28.54
CA ASP A 218 -25.27 16.96 29.54
C ASP A 218 -25.82 18.33 30.02
N LYS A 219 -26.77 18.29 30.97
CA LYS A 219 -27.37 19.51 31.55
C LYS A 219 -26.35 20.40 32.28
N LYS A 220 -25.18 19.87 32.63
CA LYS A 220 -24.07 20.59 33.28
C LYS A 220 -22.99 21.02 32.27
N LEU A 221 -23.29 20.96 30.97
CA LEU A 221 -22.40 21.28 29.86
C LEU A 221 -21.14 20.39 29.77
N GLN A 222 -21.15 19.23 30.43
CA GLN A 222 -20.07 18.24 30.37
C GLN A 222 -20.30 17.27 29.21
N PRO A 223 -19.25 16.81 28.52
CA PRO A 223 -19.37 15.75 27.51
C PRO A 223 -20.06 14.50 28.09
N VAL A 224 -21.03 13.92 27.37
CA VAL A 224 -21.74 12.70 27.82
C VAL A 224 -20.89 11.44 27.76
N ILE A 225 -19.81 11.47 26.98
CA ILE A 225 -18.79 10.44 26.87
C ILE A 225 -17.41 11.10 26.83
N GLU A 226 -16.40 10.34 27.22
CA GLU A 226 -14.99 10.70 27.04
C GLU A 226 -14.40 9.81 25.94
N ILE A 227 -13.66 10.42 25.02
CA ILE A 227 -12.93 9.71 23.97
C ILE A 227 -11.46 10.00 24.17
N VAL A 228 -10.70 8.97 24.53
CA VAL A 228 -9.25 9.07 24.73
C VAL A 228 -8.52 8.81 23.41
N GLY A 229 -7.33 9.40 23.26
CA GLY A 229 -6.53 9.28 22.03
C GLY A 229 -6.24 7.82 21.63
N THR A 230 -6.11 6.92 22.60
CA THR A 230 -5.94 5.47 22.37
C THR A 230 -7.11 4.85 21.62
N ASP A 231 -8.35 5.28 21.86
CA ASP A 231 -9.53 4.75 21.17
C ASP A 231 -9.51 5.15 19.70
N ILE A 232 -9.10 6.39 19.40
CA ILE A 232 -8.92 6.87 18.03
C ILE A 232 -7.79 6.14 17.32
N VAL A 233 -6.68 5.85 18.01
CA VAL A 233 -5.59 5.04 17.45
C VAL A 233 -6.07 3.63 17.10
N ASN A 234 -6.80 2.97 18.00
CA ASN A 234 -7.38 1.64 17.76
C ASN A 234 -8.37 1.64 16.59
N TYR A 235 -9.17 2.70 16.48
CA TYR A 235 -10.08 2.92 15.36
C TYR A 235 -9.31 3.02 14.03
N LEU A 236 -8.26 3.83 13.97
CA LEU A 236 -7.42 3.96 12.77
C LEU A 236 -6.72 2.64 12.41
N ASP A 237 -6.22 1.90 13.40
CA ASP A 237 -5.62 0.58 13.18
C ASP A 237 -6.62 -0.43 12.61
N THR A 238 -7.87 -0.39 13.11
CA THR A 238 -8.96 -1.21 12.58
C THR A 238 -9.26 -0.87 11.13
N LEU A 239 -9.35 0.42 10.79
CA LEU A 239 -9.62 0.86 9.41
C LEU A 239 -8.48 0.50 8.45
N ALA A 240 -7.22 0.64 8.87
CA ALA A 240 -6.04 0.33 8.07
C ALA A 240 -5.98 -1.16 7.65
N GLN A 241 -6.44 -2.05 8.53
CA GLN A 241 -6.40 -3.50 8.31
C GLN A 241 -7.68 -4.05 7.66
N PHE A 242 -8.70 -3.22 7.50
CA PHE A 242 -10.05 -3.68 7.17
C PHE A 242 -10.16 -4.32 5.78
N LEU A 243 -9.48 -3.74 4.79
CA LEU A 243 -9.52 -4.22 3.41
C LEU A 243 -8.34 -5.19 3.16
N PRO A 244 -8.62 -6.47 2.83
CA PRO A 244 -7.55 -7.45 2.62
C PRO A 244 -6.67 -7.08 1.41
N LEU A 245 -5.43 -7.54 1.44
CA LEU A 245 -4.49 -7.32 0.33
C LEU A 245 -5.00 -7.95 -0.98
N LYS A 246 -5.59 -9.14 -0.91
CA LYS A 246 -6.22 -9.81 -2.04
C LYS A 246 -7.66 -9.33 -2.18
N GLN A 247 -7.95 -8.66 -3.29
CA GLN A 247 -9.32 -8.26 -3.62
C GLN A 247 -10.21 -9.52 -3.70
N PRO A 248 -11.32 -9.57 -2.94
CA PRO A 248 -12.29 -10.66 -3.08
C PRO A 248 -13.02 -10.62 -4.42
N ASN A 249 -13.88 -11.60 -4.67
CA ASN A 249 -14.85 -11.48 -5.77
C ASN A 249 -15.78 -10.27 -5.55
N GLU A 250 -16.50 -9.87 -6.60
CA GLU A 250 -17.32 -8.65 -6.59
C GLU A 250 -18.36 -8.63 -5.47
N GLN A 251 -19.06 -9.75 -5.24
CA GLN A 251 -20.07 -9.87 -4.19
C GLN A 251 -19.47 -9.67 -2.80
N LEU A 252 -18.37 -10.36 -2.50
CA LEU A 252 -17.68 -10.23 -1.21
C LEU A 252 -17.03 -8.85 -1.04
N THR A 253 -16.55 -8.25 -2.13
CA THR A 253 -16.00 -6.88 -2.11
C THR A 253 -17.07 -5.88 -1.68
N ASN A 254 -18.30 -5.98 -2.22
CA ASN A 254 -19.40 -5.12 -1.83
C ASN A 254 -19.77 -5.29 -0.34
N VAL A 255 -19.81 -6.54 0.14
CA VAL A 255 -20.05 -6.83 1.57
C VAL A 255 -18.96 -6.19 2.45
N GLN A 256 -17.69 -6.33 2.07
CA GLN A 256 -16.58 -5.72 2.79
C GLN A 256 -16.67 -4.20 2.82
N TYR A 257 -16.98 -3.55 1.70
CA TYR A 257 -17.18 -2.11 1.66
C TYR A 257 -18.33 -1.64 2.55
N ARG A 258 -19.42 -2.42 2.63
CA ARG A 258 -20.53 -2.11 3.53
C ARG A 258 -20.10 -2.19 4.99
N LEU A 259 -19.40 -3.27 5.36
CA LEU A 259 -18.88 -3.44 6.71
C LEU A 259 -17.84 -2.37 7.06
N PHE A 260 -17.01 -1.98 6.10
CA PHE A 260 -16.05 -0.89 6.25
C PHE A 260 -16.77 0.43 6.57
N LEU A 261 -17.76 0.81 5.77
CA LEU A 261 -18.52 2.04 6.02
C LEU A 261 -19.27 2.01 7.35
N ARG A 262 -19.82 0.86 7.74
CA ARG A 262 -20.46 0.70 9.07
C ARG A 262 -19.46 0.92 10.19
N THR A 263 -18.29 0.28 10.10
CA THR A 263 -17.22 0.40 11.09
C THR A 263 -16.71 1.84 11.16
N MET A 264 -16.51 2.48 10.00
CA MET A 264 -16.07 3.86 9.90
C MET A 264 -17.10 4.84 10.48
N ALA A 265 -18.38 4.65 10.18
CA ALA A 265 -19.44 5.57 10.58
C ALA A 265 -19.99 5.31 11.99
N HIS A 266 -19.60 4.20 12.64
CA HIS A 266 -20.02 3.83 13.98
C HIS A 266 -19.66 4.89 15.03
N GLU A 267 -18.55 5.60 14.85
CA GLU A 267 -18.18 6.68 15.78
C GLU A 267 -19.25 7.79 15.81
N TRP A 268 -20.00 8.00 14.73
CA TRP A 268 -21.00 9.07 14.59
C TRP A 268 -22.40 8.69 15.12
N GLU A 269 -22.45 7.89 16.18
CA GLU A 269 -23.66 7.36 16.79
C GLU A 269 -24.36 8.35 17.74
N GLU A 270 -25.22 7.85 18.64
CA GLU A 270 -26.20 8.65 19.39
C GLU A 270 -25.58 9.74 20.26
N ASN A 271 -24.36 9.55 20.76
CA ASN A 271 -23.66 10.51 21.59
C ASN A 271 -22.97 11.63 20.81
N ILE A 272 -23.01 11.58 19.48
CA ILE A 272 -22.42 12.57 18.59
C ILE A 272 -23.52 13.38 17.91
N ASP A 273 -23.34 14.70 17.91
CA ASP A 273 -24.25 15.64 17.29
C ASP A 273 -23.49 16.64 16.41
N PRO A 274 -23.71 16.67 15.09
CA PRO A 274 -23.15 17.67 14.21
C PRO A 274 -23.41 19.11 14.71
N GLU A 275 -24.54 19.35 15.39
CA GLU A 275 -24.90 20.67 15.91
C GLU A 275 -24.24 21.01 17.25
N ALA A 276 -23.61 20.05 17.95
CA ALA A 276 -22.97 20.28 19.24
C ALA A 276 -21.67 21.09 19.15
N ILE A 277 -21.16 21.35 17.93
CA ILE A 277 -19.94 22.11 17.74
C ILE A 277 -20.12 23.52 18.33
N ASN A 278 -19.33 23.83 19.36
CA ASN A 278 -19.42 25.12 20.02
C ASN A 278 -18.83 26.20 19.10
N LYS A 279 -19.66 27.15 18.65
CA LYS A 279 -19.24 28.26 17.75
C LYS A 279 -18.21 29.20 18.39
N ILE A 280 -17.94 29.04 19.68
CA ILE A 280 -16.98 29.82 20.46
C ILE A 280 -15.59 29.18 20.31
N GLY A 281 -14.75 29.73 19.42
CA GLY A 281 -13.33 29.36 19.28
C GLY A 281 -12.92 28.78 17.93
N TYR A 282 -13.85 28.59 16.99
CA TYR A 282 -13.53 28.31 15.60
C TYR A 282 -13.48 29.61 14.80
N GLU A 283 -12.46 29.77 13.95
CA GLU A 283 -12.51 30.77 12.89
C GLU A 283 -13.71 30.44 12.00
N TYR A 284 -14.67 31.37 11.93
CA TYR A 284 -16.00 31.21 11.32
C TYR A 284 -15.98 30.66 9.88
N GLU A 285 -14.86 30.76 9.18
CA GLU A 285 -14.74 30.41 7.76
C GLU A 285 -14.76 28.90 7.50
N ASN A 286 -14.29 28.03 8.42
CA ASN A 286 -14.19 26.58 8.17
C ASN A 286 -15.25 25.74 8.91
N ILE A 287 -16.06 26.36 9.78
CA ILE A 287 -17.03 25.65 10.61
C ILE A 287 -18.17 25.05 9.77
N HIS A 288 -18.52 25.69 8.65
CA HIS A 288 -19.57 25.22 7.74
C HIS A 288 -19.18 23.92 7.03
N ASP A 289 -17.94 23.80 6.58
CA ASP A 289 -17.45 22.60 5.90
C ASP A 289 -17.37 21.42 6.87
N ILE A 290 -16.78 21.64 8.05
CA ILE A 290 -16.64 20.63 9.11
C ILE A 290 -18.02 20.15 9.61
N HIS A 291 -18.96 21.07 9.78
CA HIS A 291 -20.35 20.74 10.12
C HIS A 291 -21.04 19.92 9.02
N THR A 292 -20.84 20.29 7.76
CA THR A 292 -21.37 19.55 6.62
C THR A 292 -20.81 18.12 6.58
N PHE A 293 -19.52 17.96 6.82
CA PHE A 293 -18.89 16.64 6.85
C PHE A 293 -19.47 15.76 7.98
N ALA A 294 -19.65 16.29 9.18
CA ALA A 294 -20.30 15.56 10.28
C ALA A 294 -21.72 15.08 9.92
N TRP A 295 -22.51 15.92 9.26
CA TRP A 295 -23.84 15.54 8.75
C TRP A 295 -23.78 14.43 7.71
N VAL A 296 -22.86 14.52 6.75
CA VAL A 296 -22.64 13.46 5.75
C VAL A 296 -22.37 12.12 6.43
N LEU A 297 -21.58 12.10 7.50
CA LEU A 297 -21.27 10.86 8.21
C LEU A 297 -22.46 10.31 9.00
N LYS A 298 -23.24 11.17 9.66
CA LYS A 298 -24.47 10.77 10.35
C LYS A 298 -25.50 10.18 9.38
N ILE A 299 -25.62 10.78 8.19
CA ILE A 299 -26.46 10.27 7.10
C ILE A 299 -25.91 8.93 6.58
N THR A 300 -24.60 8.83 6.37
CA THR A 300 -23.92 7.60 5.92
C THR A 300 -24.17 6.43 6.88
N ARG A 301 -24.07 6.67 8.19
CA ARG A 301 -24.42 5.69 9.24
C ARG A 301 -25.85 5.18 9.04
N ASN A 302 -26.81 6.08 8.86
CA ASN A 302 -28.22 5.68 8.66
C ASN A 302 -28.43 4.90 7.36
N TRP A 303 -27.81 5.34 6.26
CA TRP A 303 -27.93 4.66 4.96
C TRP A 303 -27.34 3.25 4.98
N THR A 304 -26.19 3.08 5.63
CA THR A 304 -25.51 1.77 5.73
C THR A 304 -26.19 0.81 6.69
N SER A 305 -26.92 1.31 7.70
CA SER A 305 -27.66 0.50 8.67
C SER A 305 -29.06 0.13 8.22
N HIS A 306 -29.76 1.00 7.48
CA HIS A 306 -31.21 0.86 7.29
C HIS A 306 -31.69 0.85 5.84
N ALA A 307 -30.93 1.36 4.87
CA ALA A 307 -31.53 1.75 3.60
C ALA A 307 -30.86 1.18 2.33
N ASN A 308 -29.70 0.52 2.41
CA ASN A 308 -28.95 0.01 1.24
C ASN A 308 -28.81 1.04 0.08
N LEU A 309 -29.00 2.35 0.36
CA LEU A 309 -29.14 3.40 -0.65
C LEU A 309 -27.85 3.70 -1.41
N LEU A 310 -26.71 3.23 -0.88
CA LEU A 310 -25.40 3.41 -1.48
C LEU A 310 -24.98 2.20 -2.35
N GLU A 311 -25.84 1.21 -2.53
CA GLU A 311 -25.50 0.00 -3.27
C GLU A 311 -25.73 0.11 -4.78
N PRO A 312 -24.83 -0.46 -5.61
CA PRO A 312 -23.60 -1.14 -5.23
C PRO A 312 -22.48 -0.17 -4.81
N LEU A 313 -21.76 -0.52 -3.75
CA LEU A 313 -20.64 0.29 -3.26
C LEU A 313 -19.45 0.17 -4.19
N LYS A 314 -18.94 1.31 -4.64
CA LYS A 314 -17.75 1.41 -5.49
C LYS A 314 -16.61 2.15 -4.78
N PRO A 315 -15.35 1.92 -5.18
CA PRO A 315 -14.19 2.55 -4.54
C PRO A 315 -14.28 4.07 -4.43
N GLN A 316 -14.88 4.73 -5.42
CA GLN A 316 -15.12 6.18 -5.47
C GLN A 316 -15.88 6.69 -4.24
N ILE A 317 -16.99 6.02 -3.90
CA ILE A 317 -17.86 6.41 -2.79
C ILE A 317 -17.13 6.20 -1.47
N ILE A 318 -16.41 5.08 -1.33
CA ILE A 318 -15.66 4.77 -0.11
C ILE A 318 -14.54 5.79 0.09
N ALA A 319 -13.76 6.10 -0.95
CA ALA A 319 -12.68 7.08 -0.91
C ALA A 319 -13.19 8.47 -0.52
N PHE A 320 -14.33 8.89 -1.11
CA PHE A 320 -14.96 10.15 -0.78
C PHE A 320 -15.42 10.20 0.68
N LEU A 321 -16.23 9.24 1.12
CA LEU A 321 -16.77 9.20 2.48
C LEU A 321 -15.66 9.08 3.53
N PHE A 322 -14.62 8.30 3.25
CA PHE A 322 -13.46 8.20 4.12
C PHE A 322 -12.71 9.53 4.22
N THR A 323 -12.47 10.22 3.11
CA THR A 323 -11.81 11.53 3.11
C THR A 323 -12.61 12.55 3.92
N VAL A 324 -13.93 12.60 3.70
CA VAL A 324 -14.86 13.46 4.47
C VAL A 324 -14.81 13.11 5.95
N ASN A 325 -14.78 11.82 6.30
CA ASN A 325 -14.68 11.37 7.68
C ASN A 325 -13.40 11.86 8.35
N MET A 326 -12.24 11.65 7.72
CA MET A 326 -10.96 12.07 8.28
C MET A 326 -10.92 13.60 8.46
N ARG A 327 -11.45 14.36 7.48
CA ARG A 327 -11.57 15.83 7.56
C ARG A 327 -12.57 16.30 8.61
N ALA A 328 -13.54 15.48 9.00
CA ALA A 328 -14.46 15.75 10.10
C ALA A 328 -13.84 15.40 11.46
N MET A 329 -13.05 14.32 11.54
CA MET A 329 -12.47 13.85 12.81
C MET A 329 -11.20 14.60 13.23
N PHE A 330 -10.41 15.11 12.27
CA PHE A 330 -9.07 15.67 12.52
C PHE A 330 -8.90 17.10 12.00
N LYS A 331 -8.13 17.91 12.76
CA LYS A 331 -7.69 19.26 12.34
C LYS A 331 -6.57 19.15 11.33
N LEU A 332 -6.95 19.18 10.05
CA LEU A 332 -6.03 19.08 8.91
C LEU A 332 -5.88 20.43 8.21
N PRO A 333 -4.68 20.76 7.67
CA PRO A 333 -4.47 22.01 6.95
C PRO A 333 -5.24 22.01 5.62
N LYS A 334 -5.60 23.19 5.08
CA LYS A 334 -6.52 23.31 3.92
C LYS A 334 -5.99 22.62 2.67
N GLU A 335 -4.67 22.50 2.54
CA GLU A 335 -4.03 21.82 1.43
C GLU A 335 -4.38 20.34 1.39
N VAL A 336 -4.40 19.78 0.18
CA VAL A 336 -4.63 18.34 -0.04
C VAL A 336 -3.42 17.54 0.48
N GLN A 337 -3.69 16.67 1.44
CA GLN A 337 -2.70 15.77 2.03
C GLN A 337 -2.31 14.65 1.06
N LEU A 338 -1.16 14.01 1.29
CA LEU A 338 -0.64 12.99 0.38
C LEU A 338 -1.61 11.80 0.22
N TYR A 339 -2.15 11.28 1.32
CA TYR A 339 -3.12 10.18 1.29
C TYR A 339 -4.41 10.58 0.55
N GLU A 340 -4.81 11.84 0.64
CA GLU A 340 -6.00 12.35 -0.06
C GLU A 340 -5.78 12.38 -1.55
N ARG A 341 -4.57 12.70 -2.03
CA ARG A 341 -4.25 12.59 -3.47
C ARG A 341 -4.41 11.16 -3.99
N ILE A 342 -4.06 10.16 -3.17
CA ILE A 342 -4.24 8.74 -3.51
C ILE A 342 -5.73 8.41 -3.61
N LEU A 343 -6.52 8.80 -2.61
CA LEU A 343 -7.97 8.54 -2.53
C LEU A 343 -8.78 9.30 -3.59
N LEU A 344 -8.48 10.58 -3.81
CA LEU A 344 -9.09 11.39 -4.86
C LEU A 344 -8.78 10.83 -6.25
N GLY A 345 -7.66 10.13 -6.41
CA GLY A 345 -7.36 9.36 -7.61
C GLY A 345 -8.35 8.23 -7.90
N CYS A 346 -9.14 7.75 -6.93
CA CYS A 346 -10.23 6.81 -7.21
C CYS A 346 -11.39 7.49 -7.95
N ILE A 347 -11.56 8.80 -7.79
CA ILE A 347 -12.70 9.55 -8.33
C ILE A 347 -12.36 9.96 -9.77
N PRO A 348 -13.18 9.58 -10.77
CA PRO A 348 -12.91 9.92 -12.15
C PRO A 348 -12.88 11.45 -12.32
N LYS A 349 -11.92 11.94 -13.10
CA LYS A 349 -11.93 13.33 -13.56
C LYS A 349 -13.18 13.50 -14.41
N ILE A 350 -14.15 14.26 -13.93
CA ILE A 350 -15.28 14.68 -14.77
C ILE A 350 -14.67 15.60 -15.82
N SER A 351 -14.65 15.17 -17.08
CA SER A 351 -14.43 16.09 -18.19
C SER A 351 -15.63 17.03 -18.17
N ILE A 352 -15.44 18.25 -17.66
CA ILE A 352 -16.42 19.31 -17.86
C ILE A 352 -16.34 19.59 -19.35
N ASP A 353 -17.27 19.01 -20.12
CA ASP A 353 -17.52 19.39 -21.50
C ASP A 353 -17.89 20.87 -21.44
N THR A 354 -16.92 21.76 -21.65
CA THR A 354 -17.14 23.19 -21.82
C THR A 354 -17.76 23.38 -23.20
N LYS A 355 -19.01 22.94 -23.35
CA LYS A 355 -19.90 23.44 -24.39
C LYS A 355 -20.55 24.70 -23.85
N THR A 356 -19.82 25.80 -23.94
CA THR A 356 -20.41 27.15 -24.05
C THR A 356 -21.02 27.34 -25.42
#